data_AF-A0A916L9W5-F1
#
_entry.id   AF-A0A916L9W5-F1
#
_cell.length_a   1.000
_cell.length_b   1.000
_cell.length_c   1.000
_cell.angle_alpha   90.00
_cell.angle_beta   90.00
_cell.angle_gamma   90.00
#
_symmetry.space_group_name_H-M   'P 1'
#
loop_
_entity.id
_entity.type
_entity.pdbx_description
1 polymer ?
#
loop_
_entity_poly.entity_id
_entity_poly.type
_entity_poly.pdbx_seq_one_letter_code
_entity_poly.pdbx_strand_id
1 'polypeptide(L)'
;MPDIDQVPGSGGIRGPIGLGFRVPCFVISPYSRGPQMVHDTFDHTSQLRLLETRFGVPVPNLTAWRRSVTGDMTSTFNFAVPPNSSWPNLDYPGLHALSTVPQCVPNAALGTINRGIPYRVPDPQIMPTQETTPTRGIPSGPC
;
A
#
# COMPACT_ATOMS: atom_id res chain seq x y z
N MET A 1 0.11 26.29 21.45
CA MET A 1 -0.82 25.82 20.39
C MET A 1 -0.63 26.76 19.22
N PRO A 2 -0.40 26.27 17.99
CA PRO A 2 -0.37 27.13 16.81
C PRO A 2 -1.66 27.96 16.74
N ASP A 3 -1.51 29.25 16.47
CA ASP A 3 -2.63 30.18 16.30
C ASP A 3 -3.38 29.84 15.01
N ILE A 4 -4.66 29.48 15.14
CA ILE A 4 -5.49 28.96 14.04
C ILE A 4 -6.08 30.09 13.18
N ASP A 5 -6.04 31.32 13.68
CA ASP A 5 -6.41 32.52 12.94
C ASP A 5 -5.35 32.87 11.89
N GLN A 6 -4.17 32.27 11.98
CA GLN A 6 -3.07 32.39 11.02
C GLN A 6 -3.17 31.41 9.84
N VAL A 7 -4.14 30.47 9.83
CA VAL A 7 -4.28 29.46 8.77
C VAL A 7 -5.53 29.75 7.92
N PRO A 8 -5.37 30.35 6.72
CA PRO A 8 -6.47 30.58 5.80
C PRO A 8 -7.18 29.26 5.46
N GLY A 9 -8.49 29.17 5.72
CA GLY A 9 -9.31 27.99 5.44
C GLY A 9 -9.69 27.12 6.64
N SER A 10 -9.25 27.45 7.86
CA SER A 10 -9.57 26.66 9.08
C SER A 10 -11.03 26.79 9.57
N GLY A 11 -11.74 27.85 9.14
CA GLY A 11 -13.15 28.08 9.50
C GLY A 11 -13.42 28.22 11.00
N GLY A 12 -12.40 28.51 11.82
CA GLY A 12 -12.53 28.61 13.29
C GLY A 12 -12.68 27.27 14.01
N ILE A 13 -12.52 26.13 13.31
CA ILE A 13 -12.59 24.80 13.93
C ILE A 13 -11.32 24.58 14.76
N ARG A 14 -11.51 24.51 16.09
CA ARG A 14 -10.43 24.31 17.05
C ARG A 14 -10.12 22.82 17.17
N GLY A 15 -8.90 22.41 16.85
CA GLY A 15 -8.47 21.04 17.06
C GLY A 15 -7.31 20.62 16.17
N PRO A 16 -6.74 19.44 16.42
CA PRO A 16 -5.75 18.85 15.53
C PRO A 16 -6.37 18.56 14.15
N ILE A 17 -5.60 18.82 13.09
CA ILE A 17 -6.01 18.49 11.72
C ILE A 17 -6.18 16.96 11.64
N GLY A 18 -7.38 16.52 11.25
CA GLY A 18 -7.78 15.12 11.10
C GLY A 18 -7.00 14.38 10.01
N LEU A 19 -7.34 13.10 9.81
CA LEU A 19 -6.80 12.30 8.71
C LEU A 19 -7.49 12.68 7.39
N GLY A 20 -6.74 12.57 6.29
CA GLY A 20 -7.26 12.78 4.94
C GLY A 20 -7.92 11.53 4.35
N PHE A 21 -7.93 11.46 3.02
CA PHE A 21 -8.39 10.28 2.29
C PHE A 21 -7.42 9.10 2.48
N ARG A 22 -7.93 7.87 2.32
CA ARG A 22 -7.13 6.65 2.45
C ARG A 22 -6.24 6.45 1.22
N VAL A 23 -5.00 6.03 1.47
CA VAL A 23 -4.04 5.63 0.43
C VAL A 23 -3.65 4.17 0.62
N PRO A 24 -3.36 3.42 -0.46
CA PRO A 24 -2.76 2.10 -0.34
C PRO A 24 -1.40 2.18 0.36
N CYS A 25 -1.11 1.22 1.23
CA CYS A 25 0.18 1.07 1.88
C CYS A 25 0.61 -0.40 1.84
N PHE A 26 1.85 -0.63 1.42
CA PHE A 26 2.47 -1.95 1.39
C PHE A 26 3.78 -1.91 2.16
N VAL A 27 4.03 -2.94 2.98
CA VAL A 27 5.30 -3.14 3.69
C VAL A 27 5.94 -4.40 3.17
N ILE A 28 7.09 -4.24 2.51
CA ILE A 28 7.83 -5.34 1.87
C ILE A 28 9.10 -5.58 2.67
N SER A 29 9.19 -6.75 3.31
CA SER A 29 10.28 -7.12 4.20
C SER A 29 10.40 -8.63 4.31
N PRO A 30 11.60 -9.19 4.61
CA PRO A 30 11.73 -10.59 5.03
C PRO A 30 10.84 -10.98 6.22
N TYR A 31 10.47 -9.99 7.05
CA TYR A 31 9.59 -10.17 8.21
C TYR A 31 8.09 -9.94 7.92
N SER A 32 7.71 -9.56 6.70
CA SER A 32 6.29 -9.37 6.32
C SER A 32 5.85 -10.36 5.24
N ARG A 33 6.57 -11.49 5.09
CA ARG A 33 6.31 -12.45 4.01
C ARG A 33 4.99 -13.20 4.21
N GLY A 34 4.28 -13.38 3.09
CA GLY A 34 3.00 -14.09 3.02
C GLY A 34 1.84 -13.15 2.72
N PRO A 35 0.63 -13.69 2.45
CA PRO A 35 -0.56 -12.88 2.40
C PRO A 35 -0.91 -12.48 3.83
N GLN A 36 -0.37 -11.35 4.29
CA GLN A 36 -0.70 -10.76 5.59
C GLN A 36 -1.42 -9.41 5.39
N MET A 37 -2.35 -9.10 6.27
CA MET A 37 -3.02 -7.79 6.35
C MET A 37 -3.03 -7.32 7.79
N VAL A 38 -2.92 -6.02 7.95
CA VAL A 38 -3.10 -5.32 9.21
C VAL A 38 -4.23 -4.31 9.02
N HIS A 39 -5.05 -4.14 10.05
CA HIS A 39 -6.24 -3.28 10.02
C HIS A 39 -6.09 -2.02 10.88
N ASP A 40 -4.90 -1.79 11.44
CA ASP A 40 -4.58 -0.61 12.22
C ASP A 40 -4.69 0.66 11.37
N THR A 41 -4.93 1.79 12.05
CA THR A 41 -4.99 3.10 11.38
C THR A 41 -3.59 3.67 11.26
N PHE A 42 -3.07 3.76 10.04
CA PHE A 42 -1.79 4.39 9.74
C PHE A 42 -1.95 5.67 8.93
N ASP A 43 -0.99 6.57 9.10
CA ASP A 43 -0.77 7.71 8.21
C ASP A 43 0.72 7.80 7.85
N HIS A 44 1.10 8.84 7.10
CA HIS A 44 2.50 9.04 6.74
C HIS A 44 3.42 9.21 7.95
N THR A 45 2.90 9.68 9.09
CA THR A 45 3.69 9.84 10.31
C THR A 45 3.93 8.53 11.06
N SER A 46 3.13 7.48 10.80
CA SER A 46 3.39 6.13 11.30
C SER A 46 4.75 5.57 10.86
N GLN A 47 5.29 6.04 9.71
CA GLN A 47 6.65 5.71 9.28
C GLN A 47 7.72 6.31 10.20
N LEU A 48 7.51 7.54 10.66
CA LEU A 48 8.40 8.20 11.63
C LEU A 48 8.34 7.47 12.97
N ARG A 49 7.14 7.04 13.38
CA ARG A 49 6.93 6.28 14.61
C ARG A 49 7.63 4.92 14.56
N LEU A 50 7.65 4.26 13.40
CA LEU A 50 8.43 3.04 13.19
C LEU A 50 9.94 3.28 13.39
N LEU A 51 10.47 4.37 12.84
CA LEU A 51 11.89 4.72 13.02
C LEU A 51 12.21 5.03 14.48
N GLU A 52 11.31 5.73 15.17
CA GLU A 52 11.43 6.02 16.60
C GLU A 52 11.44 4.74 17.43
N THR A 53 10.47 3.85 17.24
CA THR A 53 10.39 2.57 17.98
C THR A 53 11.58 1.67 17.67
N ARG A 54 11.99 1.58 16.41
CA ARG A 54 13.04 0.64 15.98
C ARG A 54 14.45 1.11 16.33
N PHE A 55 14.72 2.40 16.23
CA PHE A 55 16.07 2.95 16.35
C PHE A 55 16.24 3.89 17.54
N GLY A 56 15.19 4.19 18.30
CA GLY A 56 15.23 5.12 19.43
C GLY A 56 15.41 6.59 19.00
N VAL A 57 15.16 6.92 17.73
CA VAL A 57 15.32 8.29 17.22
C VAL A 57 14.09 9.12 17.58
N PRO A 58 14.20 10.17 18.40
CA PRO A 58 13.04 10.93 18.85
C PRO A 58 12.39 11.70 17.68
N VAL A 59 11.05 11.72 17.65
CA VAL A 59 10.28 12.51 16.69
C VAL A 59 9.56 13.63 17.45
N PRO A 60 10.23 14.77 17.72
CA PRO A 60 9.69 15.84 18.57
C PRO A 60 8.48 16.55 17.96
N ASN A 61 8.38 16.55 16.63
CA ASN A 61 7.29 17.21 15.91
C ASN A 61 6.04 16.33 15.76
N LEU A 62 6.03 15.11 16.32
CA LEU A 62 4.85 14.24 16.30
C LEU A 62 3.96 14.54 17.51
N THR A 63 2.82 15.18 17.24
CA THR A 63 1.91 15.65 18.29
C THR A 63 1.29 14.52 19.10
N ALA A 64 0.93 14.81 20.36
CA ALA A 64 0.28 13.84 21.25
C ALA A 64 -1.03 13.27 20.65
N TRP A 65 -1.81 14.11 19.96
CA TRP A 65 -3.03 13.64 19.28
C TRP A 65 -2.74 12.66 18.14
N ARG A 66 -1.71 12.89 17.32
CA ARG A 66 -1.33 11.94 16.26
C ARG A 66 -0.92 10.60 16.89
N ARG A 67 -0.14 10.64 17.98
CA ARG A 67 0.27 9.44 18.74
C ARG A 67 -0.90 8.66 19.35
N SER A 68 -2.03 9.31 19.64
CA SER A 68 -3.22 8.63 20.17
C SER A 68 -4.14 8.05 19.09
N VAL A 69 -4.07 8.55 17.86
CA VAL A 69 -4.99 8.16 16.77
C VAL A 69 -4.35 7.22 15.75
N THR A 70 -3.08 7.42 15.40
CA THR A 70 -2.38 6.60 14.41
C THR A 70 -1.43 5.61 15.07
N GLY A 71 -1.39 4.38 14.55
CA GLY A 71 -0.54 3.32 15.04
C GLY A 71 0.93 3.49 14.67
N ASP A 72 1.79 2.74 15.34
CA ASP A 72 3.16 2.46 14.91
C ASP A 72 3.14 1.29 13.91
N MET A 73 3.90 1.38 12.81
CA MET A 73 3.93 0.34 11.78
C MET A 73 4.66 -0.95 12.22
N THR A 74 5.12 -1.06 13.47
CA THR A 74 5.68 -2.32 13.99
C THR A 74 4.69 -3.49 13.92
N SER A 75 3.38 -3.24 13.98
CA SER A 75 2.33 -4.26 13.79
C SER A 75 2.25 -4.84 12.36
N THR A 76 2.97 -4.25 11.39
CA THR A 76 3.02 -4.74 10.01
C THR A 76 4.01 -5.91 9.81
N PHE A 77 4.83 -6.21 10.82
CA PHE A 77 5.84 -7.27 10.76
C PHE A 77 5.41 -8.49 11.57
N ASN A 78 5.81 -9.67 11.12
CA ASN A 78 5.61 -10.95 11.79
C ASN A 78 6.95 -11.47 12.31
N PHE A 79 7.30 -11.09 13.54
CA PHE A 79 8.53 -11.54 14.19
C PHE A 79 8.41 -12.93 14.82
N ALA A 80 7.20 -13.50 14.91
CA ALA A 80 7.00 -14.88 15.39
C ALA A 80 7.54 -15.95 14.42
N VAL A 81 7.89 -15.57 13.18
CA VAL A 81 8.43 -16.46 12.15
C VAL A 81 9.83 -15.97 11.73
N PRO A 82 10.82 -16.86 11.52
CA PRO A 82 12.13 -16.46 11.01
C PRO A 82 12.03 -15.68 9.69
N PRO A 83 12.88 -14.66 9.48
CA PRO A 83 12.84 -13.85 8.27
C PRO A 83 13.12 -14.69 7.04
N ASN A 84 12.34 -14.48 5.98
CA ASN A 84 12.56 -15.14 4.69
C ASN A 84 13.02 -14.12 3.64
N SER A 85 14.34 -14.11 3.41
CA SER A 85 15.04 -13.26 2.45
C SER A 85 15.12 -13.86 1.04
N SER A 86 14.45 -14.98 0.77
CA SER A 86 14.44 -15.57 -0.56
C SER A 86 13.78 -14.61 -1.55
N TRP A 87 14.23 -14.64 -2.80
CA TRP A 87 13.68 -13.77 -3.82
C TRP A 87 12.20 -14.12 -4.04
N PRO A 88 11.31 -13.12 -4.20
CA PRO A 88 9.92 -13.37 -4.55
C PRO A 88 9.87 -13.96 -5.97
N ASN A 89 9.08 -15.01 -6.17
CA ASN A 89 8.79 -15.46 -7.52
C ASN A 89 7.83 -14.44 -8.16
N LEU A 90 8.39 -13.57 -8.98
CA LEU A 90 7.63 -12.69 -9.86
C LEU A 90 7.45 -13.48 -11.15
N ASP A 91 6.35 -14.23 -11.28
CA ASP A 91 6.06 -14.94 -12.52
C ASP A 91 6.22 -13.97 -13.70
N TYR A 92 7.17 -14.28 -14.59
CA TYR A 92 7.54 -13.37 -15.66
C TYR A 92 6.36 -13.29 -16.65
N PRO A 93 5.83 -12.10 -16.94
CA PRO A 93 4.64 -11.93 -17.78
C PRO A 93 4.84 -12.45 -19.21
N GLY A 94 6.08 -12.68 -19.66
CA GLY A 94 6.36 -13.29 -20.97
C GLY A 94 5.78 -14.70 -21.15
N LEU A 95 5.57 -15.47 -20.08
CA LEU A 95 4.95 -16.80 -20.19
C LEU A 95 3.43 -16.73 -20.36
N HIS A 96 2.79 -15.69 -19.82
CA HIS A 96 1.35 -15.39 -19.98
C HIS A 96 1.05 -14.44 -21.15
N ALA A 97 2.07 -13.90 -21.81
CA ALA A 97 1.92 -12.95 -22.90
C ALA A 97 1.35 -13.58 -24.18
N LEU A 98 1.26 -14.92 -24.29
CA LEU A 98 0.75 -15.58 -25.50
C LEU A 98 -0.68 -15.15 -25.86
N SER A 99 -1.53 -14.81 -24.88
CA SER A 99 -2.88 -14.27 -25.14
C SER A 99 -2.87 -12.80 -25.56
N THR A 100 -1.81 -12.06 -25.24
CA THR A 100 -1.66 -10.61 -25.51
C THR A 100 -0.88 -10.34 -26.81
N VAL A 101 0.02 -11.25 -27.20
CA VAL A 101 0.84 -11.22 -28.43
C VAL A 101 0.00 -10.97 -29.71
N PRO A 102 -1.16 -11.63 -29.92
CA PRO A 102 -1.95 -11.45 -31.14
C PRO A 102 -2.49 -10.04 -31.34
N GLN A 103 -2.58 -9.23 -30.27
CA GLN A 103 -3.05 -7.86 -30.36
C GLN A 103 -1.91 -6.85 -30.28
N CYS A 104 -0.90 -7.08 -29.41
CA CYS A 104 0.18 -6.13 -29.24
C CYS A 104 1.14 -6.09 -30.44
N VAL A 105 1.41 -7.23 -31.10
CA VAL A 105 2.31 -7.27 -32.27
C VAL A 105 1.72 -6.53 -33.47
N PRO A 106 0.45 -6.77 -33.88
CA PRO A 106 -0.15 -5.99 -34.96
C PRO A 106 -0.32 -4.51 -34.63
N ASN A 107 -0.66 -4.15 -33.39
CA ASN A 107 -0.79 -2.75 -32.99
C ASN A 107 0.55 -2.01 -32.94
N ALA A 108 1.64 -2.68 -32.58
CA ALA A 108 2.98 -2.10 -32.66
C ALA A 108 3.38 -1.81 -34.12
N ALA A 109 3.06 -2.72 -35.05
CA ALA A 109 3.34 -2.54 -36.47
C ALA A 109 2.43 -1.47 -37.12
N LEU A 110 1.11 -1.58 -36.93
CA LEU A 110 0.12 -0.67 -37.51
C LEU A 110 0.14 0.72 -36.86
N GLY A 111 0.58 0.83 -35.60
CA GLY A 111 0.70 2.11 -34.89
C GLY A 111 1.65 3.08 -35.58
N THR A 112 2.65 2.57 -36.31
CA THR A 112 3.57 3.40 -37.11
C THR A 112 2.90 4.15 -38.26
N ILE A 113 1.72 3.69 -38.68
CA ILE A 113 0.90 4.30 -39.72
C ILE A 113 -0.45 4.82 -39.17
N ASN A 114 -0.51 5.11 -37.85
CA ASN A 114 -1.72 5.56 -37.15
C ASN A 114 -2.93 4.63 -37.30
N ARG A 115 -2.69 3.32 -37.43
CA ARG A 115 -3.74 2.28 -37.45
C ARG A 115 -3.59 1.36 -36.26
N GLY A 116 -4.71 0.81 -35.78
CA GLY A 116 -4.69 -0.14 -34.67
C GLY A 116 -5.92 -1.02 -34.70
N ILE A 117 -5.74 -2.27 -34.28
CA ILE A 117 -6.82 -3.19 -33.94
C ILE A 117 -7.32 -2.80 -32.53
N PRO A 118 -8.62 -2.52 -32.35
CA PRO A 118 -9.17 -2.19 -31.05
C PRO A 118 -8.99 -3.35 -30.06
N TYR A 119 -8.85 -3.01 -28.77
CA TYR A 119 -8.81 -4.03 -27.72
C TYR A 119 -10.12 -4.79 -27.67
N ARG A 120 -10.03 -6.11 -27.86
CA ARG A 120 -11.20 -6.98 -27.79
C ARG A 120 -11.46 -7.26 -26.31
N VAL A 121 -12.48 -6.62 -25.77
CA VAL A 121 -12.96 -6.91 -24.41
C VAL A 121 -13.49 -8.35 -24.39
N PRO A 122 -13.12 -9.17 -23.38
CA PRO A 122 -13.70 -10.50 -23.22
C PRO A 122 -15.23 -10.45 -23.14
N ASP A 123 -15.92 -11.34 -23.84
CA ASP A 123 -17.38 -11.49 -23.81
C ASP A 123 -17.71 -12.95 -23.44
N PRO A 124 -18.38 -13.21 -22.30
CA PRO A 124 -19.03 -12.26 -21.39
C PRO A 124 -18.06 -11.50 -20.48
N GLN A 125 -18.32 -10.19 -20.34
CA GLN A 125 -17.72 -9.38 -19.30
C GLN A 125 -18.30 -9.84 -17.95
N ILE A 126 -17.47 -10.44 -17.11
CA ILE A 126 -17.83 -10.82 -15.74
C ILE A 126 -17.11 -9.92 -14.74
N MET A 127 -17.82 -9.51 -13.70
CA MET A 127 -17.19 -8.80 -12.59
C MET A 127 -16.22 -9.75 -11.88
N PRO A 128 -15.02 -9.27 -11.49
CA PRO A 128 -14.12 -10.09 -10.70
C PRO A 128 -14.77 -10.43 -9.37
N THR A 129 -14.76 -11.71 -9.00
CA THR A 129 -15.17 -12.15 -7.67
C THR A 129 -14.04 -11.88 -6.68
N GLN A 130 -14.39 -11.38 -5.50
CA GLN A 130 -13.42 -11.26 -4.42
C GLN A 130 -12.91 -12.65 -4.03
N GLU A 131 -11.60 -12.84 -4.08
CA GLU A 131 -10.92 -14.03 -3.55
C GLU A 131 -11.23 -14.14 -2.05
N THR A 132 -12.00 -15.16 -1.67
CA THR A 132 -12.31 -15.45 -0.24
C THR A 132 -11.23 -16.30 0.42
N THR A 133 -10.31 -16.85 -0.39
CA THR A 133 -9.22 -17.71 0.04
C THR A 133 -7.92 -17.36 -0.69
N PRO A 134 -6.75 -17.60 -0.08
CA PRO A 134 -6.56 -18.05 1.30
C PRO A 134 -6.94 -16.96 2.31
N THR A 135 -7.39 -17.38 3.51
CA THR A 135 -7.54 -16.45 4.64
C THR A 135 -6.22 -15.75 4.86
N ARG A 136 -6.27 -14.42 4.85
CA ARG A 136 -5.08 -13.62 5.03
C ARG A 136 -4.68 -13.61 6.50
N GLY A 137 -3.41 -13.88 6.78
CA GLY A 137 -2.89 -13.87 8.14
C GLY A 137 -2.83 -12.44 8.70
N ILE A 138 -2.85 -12.33 10.03
CA ILE A 138 -2.52 -11.09 10.73
C ILE A 138 -1.06 -11.21 11.19
N PRO A 139 -0.19 -10.22 10.91
CA PRO A 139 1.17 -10.24 11.45
C PRO A 139 1.17 -10.30 12.98
N SER A 140 2.19 -10.92 13.59
CA SER A 140 2.30 -10.98 15.05
C SER A 140 2.49 -9.60 15.70
N GLY A 141 3.01 -8.65 14.92
CA GLY A 141 3.42 -7.33 15.39
C GLY A 141 4.72 -7.37 16.18
N PRO A 142 4.91 -6.48 17.18
CA PRO A 142 6.19 -6.26 17.86
C PRO A 142 6.75 -7.54 18.51
N CYS A 143 8.09 -7.64 18.53
CA CYS A 143 8.85 -8.74 19.12
C CYS A 143 8.95 -8.65 20.64
#